data_AF-A0A3B0T2S9-F1
#
_entry.id   AF-A0A3B0T2S9-F1
#
_cell.length_a   1.000
_cell.length_b   1.000
_cell.length_c   1.000
_cell.angle_alpha   90.00
_cell.angle_beta   90.00
_cell.angle_gamma   90.00
#
_symmetry.space_group_name_H-M   'P 1'
#
loop_
_entity.id
_entity.type
_entity.pdbx_description
1 polymer ?
#
loop_
_entity_poly.entity_id
_entity_poly.type
_entity_poly.pdbx_seq_one_letter_code
_entity_poly.pdbx_strand_id
1 'polypeptide(L)'
;MDKDLTGLREFLHENMYRHFKVVGARSQAKRIVKSLFELFFSEPETLPPEWRAGYEDAPSGGDERRLARIVCDYIAGMTDRYAMREYRRLFGVELPE
;
A
#
# COMPACT_ATOMS: atom_id res chain seq x y z
N MET A 1 30.84 -0.44 17.04
CA MET A 1 29.69 -1.16 16.46
C MET A 1 28.49 -0.25 16.26
N ASP A 2 27.86 0.33 17.28
CA ASP A 2 26.72 1.26 17.08
C ASP A 2 27.09 2.62 16.45
N LYS A 3 28.29 3.14 16.74
CA LYS A 3 28.78 4.40 16.13
C LYS A 3 29.02 4.28 14.63
N ASP A 4 29.51 3.13 14.17
CA ASP A 4 29.85 2.90 12.76
C ASP A 4 28.58 2.78 11.90
N LEU A 5 27.54 2.12 12.42
CA LEU A 5 26.23 2.03 11.77
C LEU A 5 25.51 3.38 11.68
N THR A 6 25.65 4.21 12.70
CA THR A 6 25.07 5.57 12.71
C THR A 6 25.72 6.43 11.63
N GLY A 7 27.06 6.48 11.58
CA GLY A 7 27.79 7.24 10.55
C GLY A 7 27.50 6.75 9.13
N LEU A 8 27.38 5.43 8.93
CA LEU A 8 26.99 4.87 7.63
C LEU A 8 25.56 5.26 7.23
N ARG A 9 24.60 5.25 8.16
CA ARG A 9 23.22 5.66 7.88
C ARG A 9 23.13 7.12 7.49
N GLU A 10 23.85 8.00 8.18
CA GLU A 10 23.90 9.43 7.86
C GLU A 10 24.47 9.65 6.45
N PHE A 11 25.61 9.04 6.15
CA PHE A 11 26.23 9.09 4.83
C PHE A 11 25.27 8.62 3.72
N LEU A 12 24.61 7.47 3.90
CA LEU A 12 23.65 6.94 2.92
C LEU A 12 22.39 7.81 2.81
N HIS A 13 21.94 8.40 3.92
CA HIS A 13 20.79 9.29 3.92
C HIS A 13 21.03 10.54 3.08
N GLU A 14 22.22 11.14 3.20
CA GLU A 14 22.61 12.31 2.41
C GLU A 14 22.86 11.97 0.95
N ASN A 15 23.59 10.88 0.68
CA ASN A 15 24.14 10.60 -0.65
C ASN A 15 23.29 9.65 -1.51
N MET A 16 22.42 8.83 -0.91
CA MET A 16 21.63 7.82 -1.64
C MET A 16 20.12 8.06 -1.52
N TYR A 17 19.58 8.15 -0.31
CA TYR A 17 18.12 8.20 -0.12
C TYR A 17 17.46 9.50 -0.62
N ARG A 18 18.22 10.61 -0.69
CA ARG A 18 17.76 11.90 -1.22
C ARG A 18 17.93 12.05 -2.74
N HIS A 19 18.51 11.06 -3.41
CA HIS A 19 18.68 11.11 -4.86
C HIS A 19 17.32 11.18 -5.56
N PHE A 20 17.18 12.05 -6.58
CA PHE A 20 15.88 12.37 -7.20
C PHE A 20 15.12 11.14 -7.71
N LYS A 21 15.83 10.11 -8.22
CA LYS A 21 15.21 8.84 -8.65
C LYS A 21 14.58 8.08 -7.48
N VAL A 22 15.24 8.04 -6.33
CA VAL A 22 14.76 7.36 -5.11
C VAL A 22 13.56 8.11 -4.54
N VAL A 23 13.66 9.44 -4.48
CA VAL A 23 12.55 10.31 -4.03
C VAL A 23 11.34 10.18 -4.96
N GLY A 24 11.56 10.14 -6.29
CA GLY A 24 10.52 9.92 -7.29
C GLY A 24 9.81 8.58 -7.11
N ALA A 25 10.58 7.48 -7.02
CA ALA A 25 10.04 6.15 -6.79
C ALA A 25 9.26 6.07 -5.46
N ARG A 26 9.78 6.66 -4.38
CA ARG A 26 9.08 6.73 -3.08
C ARG A 26 7.77 7.51 -3.17
N SER A 27 7.78 8.64 -3.89
CA SER A 27 6.58 9.46 -4.11
C SER A 27 5.51 8.71 -4.91
N GLN A 28 5.91 7.90 -5.89
CA GLN A 28 5.02 7.04 -6.64
C GLN A 28 4.44 5.92 -5.79
N ALA A 29 5.29 5.21 -5.02
CA ALA A 29 4.85 4.15 -4.11
C ALA A 29 3.85 4.68 -3.07
N LYS A 30 4.11 5.86 -2.48
CA LYS A 30 3.18 6.52 -1.54
C LYS A 30 1.81 6.77 -2.16
N ARG A 31 1.77 7.22 -3.42
CA ARG A 31 0.50 7.45 -4.15
C ARG A 31 -0.26 6.15 -4.38
N ILE A 32 0.42 5.11 -4.85
CA ILE A 32 -0.19 3.80 -5.10
C ILE A 32 -0.82 3.23 -3.83
N VAL A 33 -0.04 3.16 -2.74
CA VAL A 33 -0.51 2.61 -1.46
C VAL A 33 -1.69 3.41 -0.91
N LYS A 34 -1.60 4.75 -0.98
CA LYS A 34 -2.68 5.63 -0.52
C LYS A 34 -3.98 5.39 -1.31
N SER A 35 -3.92 5.37 -2.63
CA SER A 35 -5.11 5.19 -3.46
C SER A 35 -5.73 3.80 -3.28
N LEU A 36 -4.91 2.75 -3.19
CA LEU A 36 -5.41 1.40 -2.89
C LEU A 36 -6.12 1.36 -1.55
N PHE A 37 -5.52 1.96 -0.51
CA PHE A 37 -6.16 2.04 0.81
C PHE A 37 -7.49 2.79 0.75
N GLU A 38 -7.51 3.97 0.13
CA GLU A 38 -8.72 4.79 0.00
C GLU A 38 -9.85 4.01 -0.69
N LEU A 39 -9.57 3.35 -1.83
CA LEU A 39 -10.56 2.58 -2.58
C LEU A 39 -11.09 1.38 -1.79
N PHE A 40 -10.22 0.53 -1.25
CA PHE A 40 -10.67 -0.65 -0.50
C PHE A 40 -11.41 -0.29 0.79
N PHE A 41 -11.07 0.85 1.39
CA PHE A 41 -11.73 1.33 2.59
C PHE A 41 -13.10 1.97 2.29
N SER A 42 -13.22 2.75 1.21
CA SER A 42 -14.52 3.35 0.83
C SER A 42 -15.45 2.37 0.15
N GLU A 43 -14.90 1.39 -0.58
CA GLU A 43 -15.64 0.40 -1.36
C GLU A 43 -15.12 -1.02 -1.04
N PRO A 44 -15.49 -1.61 0.11
CA PRO A 44 -15.01 -2.94 0.53
C PRO A 44 -15.30 -4.06 -0.48
N GLU A 45 -16.30 -3.89 -1.34
CA GLU A 45 -16.65 -4.81 -2.44
C GLU A 45 -15.53 -4.97 -3.49
N THR A 46 -14.59 -4.02 -3.53
CA THR A 46 -13.44 -4.07 -4.42
C THR A 46 -12.30 -4.93 -3.89
N LEU A 47 -12.34 -5.33 -2.60
CA LEU A 47 -11.39 -6.29 -2.03
C LEU A 47 -11.60 -7.69 -2.63
N PRO A 48 -10.54 -8.51 -2.69
CA PRO A 48 -10.71 -9.92 -3.03
C PRO A 48 -11.67 -10.64 -2.07
N PRO A 49 -12.46 -11.61 -2.55
CA PRO A 49 -13.49 -12.28 -1.76
C PRO A 49 -12.99 -12.85 -0.42
N GLU A 50 -11.77 -13.41 -0.40
CA GLU A 50 -11.17 -14.00 0.80
C GLU A 50 -10.87 -12.96 1.90
N TRP A 51 -10.55 -11.72 1.52
CA TRP A 51 -10.32 -10.63 2.48
C TRP A 51 -11.63 -9.97 2.91
N ARG A 52 -12.62 -9.92 2.02
CA ARG A 52 -13.96 -9.40 2.29
C ARG A 52 -14.75 -10.29 3.26
N ALA A 53 -14.71 -11.61 3.11
CA ALA A 53 -15.37 -12.55 4.03
C ALA A 53 -14.92 -12.34 5.48
N GLY A 54 -13.62 -12.06 5.67
CA GLY A 54 -13.06 -11.66 6.95
C GLY A 54 -13.77 -10.47 7.59
N TYR A 55 -14.24 -9.49 6.81
CA TYR A 55 -15.01 -8.33 7.28
C TYR A 55 -16.49 -8.67 7.54
N GLU A 56 -17.15 -9.38 6.63
CA GLU A 56 -18.59 -9.70 6.66
C GLU A 56 -18.99 -10.62 7.83
N ASP A 57 -18.12 -11.56 8.21
CA ASP A 57 -18.39 -12.53 9.29
C ASP A 57 -18.29 -11.92 10.72
N ALA A 58 -18.09 -10.60 10.87
CA ALA A 58 -17.99 -9.97 12.18
C ALA A 58 -19.36 -9.89 12.90
N PRO A 59 -19.44 -10.29 14.18
CA PRO A 59 -20.69 -10.25 14.97
C PRO A 59 -21.28 -8.84 15.14
N SER A 60 -20.41 -7.82 15.12
CA SER A 60 -20.75 -6.41 15.16
C SER A 60 -20.54 -5.86 13.76
N GLY A 61 -21.62 -5.78 12.97
CA GLY A 61 -21.57 -5.31 11.59
C GLY A 61 -20.67 -4.09 11.43
N GLY A 62 -19.65 -4.22 10.59
CA GLY A 62 -18.87 -3.12 10.07
C GLY A 62 -18.18 -2.17 11.05
N ASP A 63 -17.25 -2.66 11.89
CA ASP A 63 -16.28 -1.75 12.55
C ASP A 63 -15.28 -1.21 11.51
N GLU A 64 -15.29 0.11 11.28
CA GLU A 64 -14.33 0.81 10.42
C GLU A 64 -12.87 0.50 10.80
N ARG A 65 -12.57 0.33 12.09
CA ARG A 65 -11.20 0.01 12.53
C ARG A 65 -10.78 -1.38 12.06
N ARG A 66 -11.72 -2.33 12.06
CA ARG A 66 -11.49 -3.69 11.59
C ARG A 66 -11.32 -3.72 10.08
N LEU A 67 -12.14 -2.99 9.33
CA LEU A 67 -11.98 -2.81 7.90
C LEU A 67 -10.61 -2.20 7.56
N ALA A 68 -10.24 -1.10 8.22
CA ALA A 68 -8.94 -0.46 8.03
C ALA A 68 -7.78 -1.43 8.27
N ARG A 69 -7.90 -2.30 9.30
CA ARG A 69 -6.89 -3.31 9.58
C ARG A 69 -6.79 -4.35 8.48
N ILE A 70 -7.92 -4.91 8.03
CA ILE A 70 -7.98 -5.88 6.93
C ILE A 70 -7.35 -5.30 5.65
N VAL A 71 -7.70 -4.05 5.31
CA VAL A 71 -7.13 -3.34 4.16
C VAL A 71 -5.61 -3.16 4.32
N CYS A 72 -5.14 -2.76 5.52
CA CYS A 72 -3.71 -2.63 5.79
C CYS A 72 -2.97 -3.96 5.63
N ASP A 73 -3.50 -5.04 6.19
CA ASP A 73 -2.89 -6.37 6.13
C ASP A 73 -2.86 -6.90 4.68
N TYR A 74 -3.93 -6.66 3.90
CA TYR A 74 -3.96 -6.99 2.47
C TYR A 74 -2.88 -6.22 1.68
N ILE A 75 -2.80 -4.90 1.86
CA ILE A 75 -1.82 -4.06 1.16
C ILE A 75 -0.38 -4.42 1.59
N ALA A 76 -0.15 -4.68 2.88
CA ALA A 76 1.15 -5.09 3.40
C ALA A 76 1.60 -6.46 2.87
N GLY A 77 0.65 -7.33 2.52
CA GLY A 77 0.92 -8.61 1.86
C GLY A 77 1.28 -8.51 0.38
N MET A 78 1.15 -7.34 -0.25
CA MET A 78 1.47 -7.15 -1.66
C MET A 78 2.99 -6.99 -1.89
N THR A 79 3.47 -7.56 -2.99
CA THR A 79 4.79 -7.17 -3.55
C THR A 79 4.65 -5.91 -4.39
N ASP A 80 5.75 -5.16 -4.60
CA ASP A 80 5.75 -3.96 -5.45
C ASP A 80 5.12 -4.21 -6.84
N ARG A 81 5.47 -5.34 -7.47
CA ARG A 81 4.91 -5.72 -8.78
C ARG A 81 3.41 -5.95 -8.72
N TYR A 82 2.94 -6.61 -7.66
CA TYR A 82 1.52 -6.86 -7.45
C TYR A 82 0.76 -5.55 -7.23
N ALA A 83 1.22 -4.70 -6.31
CA ALA A 83 0.59 -3.42 -5.99
C ALA A 83 0.48 -2.51 -7.22
N MET A 84 1.53 -2.44 -8.05
CA MET A 84 1.48 -1.68 -9.31
C MET A 84 0.47 -2.24 -10.31
N ARG A 85 0.39 -3.56 -10.45
CA ARG A 85 -0.58 -4.21 -11.35
C ARG A 85 -2.00 -3.97 -10.86
N GLU A 86 -2.22 -4.12 -9.57
CA GLU A 86 -3.53 -3.94 -8.94
C GLU A 86 -4.00 -2.49 -9.04
N TYR A 87 -3.11 -1.53 -8.81
CA TYR A 87 -3.38 -0.12 -9.04
C TYR A 87 -3.77 0.15 -10.50
N ARG A 88 -3.06 -0.43 -11.49
CA ARG A 88 -3.46 -0.26 -12.90
C ARG A 88 -4.80 -0.91 -13.22
N ARG A 89 -5.11 -2.07 -12.65
CA ARG A 89 -6.39 -2.76 -12.83
C ARG A 89 -7.56 -1.93 -12.30
N LEU A 90 -7.38 -1.28 -11.15
CA LEU A 90 -8.44 -0.57 -10.43
C LEU A 90 -8.60 0.89 -10.86
N PHE A 91 -7.51 1.56 -11.24
CA PHE A 91 -7.49 2.98 -11.59
C PHE A 91 -7.11 3.26 -13.04
N GLY A 92 -6.68 2.25 -13.79
CA GLY A 92 -6.38 2.38 -15.20
C GLY A 92 -7.66 2.61 -15.99
N VAL A 93 -7.62 3.58 -16.91
CA VAL A 93 -8.67 3.76 -17.90
C VAL A 93 -8.34 2.84 -19.07
N GLU A 94 -8.64 1.55 -18.95
CA GLU A 94 -8.81 0.71 -20.14
C GLU A 94 -10.29 0.80 -20.51
N LEU A 95 -10.60 1.68 -21.47
CA LEU A 95 -11.89 1.67 -22.13
C LEU A 95 -12.05 0.29 -22.80
N PRO A 96 -13.14 -0.44 -22.55
CA PRO A 96 -13.41 -1.64 -23.35
C PRO A 96 -13.56 -1.22 -24.82
N GLU A 97 -12.91 -1.97 -25.72
CA GLU A 97 -13.20 -1.93 -27.16
C GLU A 97 -14.64 -2.38 -27.44
#